data_AF-A0A925D248-F1
#
_entry.id   AF-A0A925D248-F1
#
_cell.length_a   1.000
_cell.length_b   1.000
_cell.length_c   1.000
_cell.angle_alpha   90.00
_cell.angle_beta   90.00
_cell.angle_gamma   90.00
#
_symmetry.space_group_name_H-M   'P 1'
#
loop_
_entity.id
_entity.type
_entity.pdbx_description
1 polymer ?
#
loop_
_entity_poly.entity_id
_entity_poly.type
_entity_poly.pdbx_seq_one_letter_code
_entity_poly.pdbx_strand_id
1 'polypeptide(L)'
;MRSSRLFLFLLALGVTSTVLAQDLTGTWEGQLKQSGEKFGGIERTFKLRWEIVQIEKEVFGIVYFYPQDTRPSDEPNSRYNWYGKLGTKKNFPFQFIRAGFIDGRGRSTTFQFNVNAPATDSLSVITGNWYAELESLNSLDPAAGQYTLHRVSNDVSDGLWLKRKEKEIIDKLSIKEPIRR
;
A
#
# COMPACT_ATOMS: atom_id res chain seq x y z
N MET A 1 -14.00 68.23 0.32
CA MET A 1 -12.85 67.64 -0.41
C MET A 1 -12.91 66.13 -0.17
N ARG A 2 -13.55 65.32 -1.02
CA ARG A 2 -13.10 64.77 -2.32
C ARG A 2 -11.68 64.18 -2.28
N SER A 3 -11.59 62.84 -2.32
CA SER A 3 -10.72 62.01 -3.19
C SER A 3 -10.61 60.61 -2.57
N SER A 4 -11.42 59.64 -3.02
CA SER A 4 -11.04 58.57 -3.98
C SER A 4 -10.33 57.40 -3.26
N ARG A 5 -11.04 56.31 -2.94
CA ARG A 5 -11.19 55.11 -3.80
C ARG A 5 -9.89 54.75 -4.52
N LEU A 6 -9.23 53.66 -4.10
CA LEU A 6 -8.92 52.53 -4.98
C LEU A 6 -8.23 51.39 -4.18
N PHE A 7 -8.73 50.17 -4.37
CA PHE A 7 -7.99 48.93 -4.68
C PHE A 7 -6.73 48.63 -3.83
N LEU A 8 -6.59 47.49 -3.16
CA LEU A 8 -6.76 46.14 -3.69
C LEU A 8 -7.34 45.22 -2.60
N PHE A 9 -8.50 44.63 -2.86
CA PHE A 9 -8.78 43.28 -2.36
C PHE A 9 -7.77 42.36 -3.06
N LEU A 10 -6.69 41.99 -2.36
CA LEU A 10 -5.90 40.84 -2.76
C LEU A 10 -6.81 39.62 -2.59
N LEU A 11 -7.47 39.26 -3.69
CA LEU A 11 -8.06 37.96 -3.92
C LEU A 11 -6.91 36.97 -3.83
N ALA A 12 -6.60 36.52 -2.61
CA ALA A 12 -5.86 35.30 -2.38
C ALA A 12 -6.76 34.19 -2.91
N LEU A 13 -6.74 34.02 -4.23
CA LEU A 13 -7.02 32.76 -4.90
C LEU A 13 -5.99 31.79 -4.31
N GLY A 14 -6.34 31.27 -3.13
CA GLY A 14 -5.80 30.02 -2.64
C GLY A 14 -6.09 29.04 -3.77
N VAL A 15 -5.07 28.81 -4.60
CA VAL A 15 -4.98 27.60 -5.38
C VAL A 15 -4.92 26.51 -4.33
N THR A 16 -6.09 26.05 -3.89
CA THR A 16 -6.24 24.70 -3.37
C THR A 16 -5.94 23.81 -4.55
N SER A 17 -4.66 23.63 -4.84
CA SER A 17 -4.18 22.43 -5.48
C SER A 17 -4.55 21.31 -4.52
N THR A 18 -5.80 20.85 -4.66
CA THR A 18 -6.17 19.50 -4.28
C THR A 18 -5.27 18.63 -5.14
N VAL A 19 -4.06 18.36 -4.66
CA VAL A 19 -3.27 17.22 -5.07
C VAL A 19 -4.22 16.05 -4.81
N LEU A 20 -4.96 15.65 -5.85
CA LEU A 20 -5.84 14.50 -5.83
C LEU A 20 -4.99 13.39 -5.23
N ALA A 21 -5.37 12.94 -4.03
CA ALA A 21 -4.69 11.84 -3.38
C ALA A 21 -4.91 10.61 -4.27
N GLN A 22 -3.97 10.39 -5.19
CA GLN A 22 -3.94 9.27 -6.13
C GLN A 22 -4.26 7.94 -5.43
N ASP A 23 -5.15 7.18 -6.05
CA ASP A 23 -5.81 5.97 -5.54
C ASP A 23 -4.98 4.71 -5.78
N LEU A 24 -4.70 3.97 -4.71
CA LEU A 24 -3.95 2.71 -4.72
C LEU A 24 -4.79 1.49 -5.15
N THR A 25 -6.10 1.65 -5.34
CA THR A 25 -7.03 0.54 -5.62
C THR A 25 -6.66 -0.21 -6.90
N GLY A 26 -6.33 -1.50 -6.82
CA GLY A 26 -6.01 -2.33 -7.98
C GLY A 26 -5.11 -3.52 -7.65
N THR A 27 -4.64 -4.21 -8.69
CA THR A 27 -3.71 -5.33 -8.59
C THR A 27 -2.29 -4.88 -8.92
N TRP A 28 -1.36 -5.29 -8.06
CA TRP A 28 0.05 -4.95 -8.08
C TRP A 28 0.89 -6.23 -8.06
N GLU A 29 1.91 -6.34 -8.90
CA GLU A 29 2.80 -7.50 -8.96
C GLU A 29 4.27 -7.10 -8.97
N GLY A 30 5.11 -7.92 -8.36
CA GLY A 30 6.54 -7.73 -8.45
C GLY A 30 7.30 -8.70 -7.57
N GLN A 31 8.38 -8.21 -6.98
CA GLN A 31 9.35 -9.06 -6.32
C GLN A 31 9.70 -8.54 -4.93
N LEU A 32 9.90 -9.50 -4.03
CA LEU A 32 10.50 -9.30 -2.72
C LEU A 32 11.86 -9.96 -2.71
N LYS A 33 12.87 -9.17 -2.37
CA LYS A 33 14.26 -9.59 -2.23
C LYS A 33 14.59 -9.70 -0.77
N GLN A 34 15.19 -10.82 -0.39
CA GLN A 34 15.71 -11.10 0.94
C GLN A 34 17.23 -10.91 0.91
N SER A 35 17.74 -10.04 1.77
CA SER A 35 19.18 -9.77 1.85
C SER A 35 19.93 -11.02 2.32
N GLY A 36 20.95 -11.41 1.57
CA GLY A 36 21.78 -12.57 1.88
C GLY A 36 22.62 -12.41 3.14
N GLU A 37 22.87 -11.19 3.62
CA GLU A 37 23.70 -10.93 4.80
C GLU A 37 23.18 -11.62 6.07
N LYS A 38 21.86 -11.74 6.23
CA LYS A 38 21.23 -12.47 7.36
C LYS A 38 21.12 -14.00 7.13
N PHE A 39 21.42 -14.51 5.93
CA PHE A 39 21.13 -15.90 5.52
C PHE A 39 22.30 -16.60 4.80
N GLY A 40 23.54 -16.31 5.19
CA GLY A 40 24.72 -17.01 4.66
C GLY A 40 25.15 -16.58 3.25
N GLY A 41 24.84 -15.34 2.86
CA GLY A 41 25.27 -14.73 1.60
C GLY A 41 24.39 -15.01 0.39
N ILE A 42 23.28 -15.75 0.55
CA ILE A 42 22.39 -16.11 -0.56
C ILE A 42 21.23 -15.10 -0.64
N GLU A 43 21.20 -14.27 -1.68
CA GLU A 43 20.04 -13.44 -2.01
C GLU A 43 18.91 -14.34 -2.50
N ARG A 44 17.71 -14.16 -1.94
CA ARG A 44 16.50 -14.90 -2.37
C ARG A 44 15.48 -13.93 -2.91
N THR A 45 14.85 -14.29 -4.02
CA THR A 45 13.79 -13.49 -4.64
C THR A 45 12.48 -14.27 -4.65
N PHE A 46 11.41 -13.61 -4.26
CA PHE A 46 10.07 -14.16 -4.19
C PHE A 46 9.14 -13.32 -5.04
N LYS A 47 8.29 -13.94 -5.87
CA LYS A 47 7.21 -13.21 -6.53
C LYS A 47 6.13 -12.85 -5.50
N LEU A 48 5.59 -11.64 -5.66
CA LEU A 48 4.47 -11.13 -4.88
C LEU A 48 3.38 -10.60 -5.80
N ARG A 49 2.13 -10.80 -5.37
CA ARG A 49 0.97 -10.07 -5.89
C ARG A 49 0.21 -9.44 -4.75
N TRP A 50 -0.10 -8.16 -4.82
CA TRP A 50 -0.98 -7.46 -3.90
C TRP A 50 -2.24 -7.03 -4.62
N GLU A 51 -3.38 -7.20 -3.97
CA GLU A 51 -4.62 -6.56 -4.37
C GLU A 51 -4.99 -5.56 -3.29
N ILE A 52 -5.32 -4.34 -3.70
CA ILE A 52 -5.51 -3.22 -2.79
C ILE A 52 -6.84 -2.54 -3.09
N VAL A 53 -7.57 -2.15 -2.04
CA VAL A 53 -8.67 -1.19 -2.11
C VAL A 53 -8.39 -0.06 -1.12
N GLN A 54 -8.36 1.17 -1.61
CA GLN A 54 -8.20 2.36 -0.80
C GLN A 54 -9.53 3.09 -0.63
N ILE A 55 -9.92 3.29 0.64
CA ILE A 55 -11.09 4.06 1.03
C ILE A 55 -10.59 5.22 1.86
N GLU A 56 -10.60 6.43 1.30
CA GLU A 56 -10.04 7.62 1.93
C GLU A 56 -8.58 7.42 2.38
N LYS A 57 -8.35 7.30 3.70
CA LYS A 57 -7.04 7.05 4.33
C LYS A 57 -6.84 5.59 4.75
N GLU A 58 -7.82 4.74 4.56
CA GLU A 58 -7.76 3.32 4.90
C GLU A 58 -7.38 2.50 3.67
N VAL A 59 -6.54 1.49 3.88
CA VAL A 59 -6.06 0.60 2.84
C VAL A 59 -6.33 -0.83 3.27
N PHE A 60 -7.09 -1.53 2.46
CA PHE A 60 -7.40 -2.95 2.63
C PHE A 60 -6.71 -3.71 1.52
N GLY A 61 -6.14 -4.86 1.82
CA GLY A 61 -5.53 -5.64 0.76
C GLY A 61 -5.40 -7.13 1.05
N ILE A 62 -5.07 -7.84 -0.02
CA ILE A 62 -4.71 -9.26 0.00
C ILE A 62 -3.29 -9.35 -0.56
N VAL A 63 -2.38 -9.98 0.18
CA VAL A 63 -1.06 -10.33 -0.32
C VAL A 63 -1.03 -11.82 -0.67
N TYR A 64 -0.50 -12.10 -1.85
CA TYR A 64 -0.27 -13.44 -2.39
C TYR A 64 1.24 -13.69 -2.45
N PHE A 65 1.68 -14.72 -1.73
CA PHE A 65 3.05 -15.21 -1.80
C PHE A 65 3.11 -16.40 -2.74
N TYR A 66 4.10 -16.37 -3.61
CA TYR A 66 4.45 -17.48 -4.47
C TYR A 66 5.55 -18.32 -3.82
N PRO A 67 5.71 -19.60 -4.23
CA PRO A 67 6.86 -20.40 -3.86
C PRO A 67 8.18 -19.68 -4.14
N GLN A 68 9.21 -19.99 -3.35
CA GLN A 68 10.57 -19.55 -3.65
C GLN A 68 10.98 -20.06 -5.04
N ASP A 69 11.74 -19.26 -5.79
CA ASP A 69 12.16 -19.59 -7.17
C ASP A 69 10.97 -19.79 -8.13
N THR A 70 10.00 -18.87 -8.03
CA THR A 70 8.72 -18.90 -8.76
C THR A 70 8.93 -19.02 -10.27
N ARG A 71 8.34 -20.05 -10.88
CA ARG A 71 8.23 -20.21 -12.34
C ARG A 71 7.02 -19.42 -12.88
N PRO A 72 6.98 -19.08 -14.18
CA PRO A 72 5.84 -18.35 -14.75
C PRO A 72 4.47 -19.02 -14.55
N SER A 73 4.45 -20.35 -14.45
CA SER A 73 3.24 -21.16 -14.24
C SER A 73 2.85 -21.36 -12.78
N ASP A 74 3.71 -20.94 -11.83
CA ASP A 74 3.45 -21.19 -10.42
C ASP A 74 2.33 -20.29 -9.90
N GLU A 75 1.45 -20.86 -9.08
CA GLU A 75 0.38 -20.14 -8.41
C GLU A 75 0.78 -19.73 -6.99
N PRO A 76 0.11 -18.72 -6.40
CA PRO A 76 0.30 -18.38 -5.00
C PRO A 76 0.04 -19.57 -4.09
N ASN A 77 0.98 -19.87 -3.20
CA ASN A 77 0.82 -20.94 -2.20
C ASN A 77 0.33 -20.42 -0.84
N SER A 78 0.22 -19.11 -0.69
CA SER A 78 -0.24 -18.47 0.55
C SER A 78 -0.89 -17.13 0.23
N ARG A 79 -1.99 -16.83 0.93
CA ARG A 79 -2.71 -15.56 0.82
C ARG A 79 -3.02 -15.01 2.22
N TYR A 80 -2.85 -13.70 2.41
CA TYR A 80 -3.13 -13.04 3.68
C TYR A 80 -3.88 -11.74 3.44
N ASN A 81 -4.94 -11.52 4.22
CA ASN A 81 -5.60 -10.23 4.27
C ASN A 81 -4.84 -9.31 5.21
N TRP A 82 -4.74 -8.04 4.84
CA TRP A 82 -4.10 -7.02 5.66
C TRP A 82 -4.88 -5.71 5.61
N TYR A 83 -4.64 -4.90 6.64
CA TYR A 83 -5.21 -3.58 6.80
C TYR A 83 -4.10 -2.61 7.17
N GLY A 84 -4.15 -1.41 6.59
CA GLY A 84 -3.23 -0.32 6.86
C GLY A 84 -3.93 1.02 6.80
N LYS A 85 -3.27 2.04 7.35
CA LYS A 85 -3.75 3.42 7.32
C LYS A 85 -2.69 4.32 6.71
N LEU A 86 -3.06 5.07 5.68
CA LEU A 86 -2.20 6.05 5.02
C LEU A 86 -1.75 7.12 6.01
N GLY A 87 -0.44 7.17 6.22
CA GLY A 87 0.22 8.24 6.96
C GLY A 87 0.51 9.45 6.08
N THR A 88 1.27 10.39 6.65
CA THR A 88 1.80 11.54 5.91
C THR A 88 2.70 11.07 4.77
N LYS A 89 2.59 11.71 3.60
CA LYS A 89 3.29 11.34 2.34
C LYS A 89 2.92 9.98 1.75
N LYS A 90 1.73 9.44 2.08
CA LYS A 90 1.21 8.15 1.55
C LYS A 90 2.05 6.92 1.92
N ASN A 91 2.89 7.04 2.94
CA ASN A 91 3.55 5.89 3.52
C ASN A 91 2.61 5.20 4.51
N PHE A 92 2.59 3.88 4.52
CA PHE A 92 1.84 3.13 5.52
C PHE A 92 2.55 1.84 5.87
N PRO A 93 2.77 1.55 7.16
CA PRO A 93 3.14 0.22 7.58
C PRO A 93 1.90 -0.69 7.59
N PHE A 94 2.08 -1.95 7.21
CA PHE A 94 1.12 -3.00 7.58
C PHE A 94 1.87 -4.25 8.01
N GLN A 95 1.17 -5.08 8.78
CA GLN A 95 1.68 -6.35 9.28
C GLN A 95 0.67 -7.45 9.02
N PHE A 96 1.15 -8.65 8.77
CA PHE A 96 0.33 -9.86 8.79
C PHE A 96 1.10 -11.01 9.42
N ILE A 97 0.35 -11.99 9.93
CA ILE A 97 0.90 -13.16 10.59
C ILE A 97 0.63 -14.36 9.69
N ARG A 98 1.71 -15.00 9.23
CA ARG A 98 1.67 -16.32 8.62
C ARG A 98 1.60 -17.36 9.71
N ALA A 99 0.39 -17.91 9.91
CA ALA A 99 0.19 -19.03 10.81
C ALA A 99 0.19 -20.35 10.02
N GLY A 100 1.15 -21.24 10.28
CA GLY A 100 1.19 -22.58 9.71
C GLY A 100 0.79 -23.62 10.74
N PHE A 101 -0.51 -23.77 11.04
CA PHE A 101 -0.96 -24.81 11.97
C PHE A 101 -1.23 -26.10 11.23
N ILE A 102 -0.20 -26.95 11.11
CA ILE A 102 -0.40 -28.38 10.87
C ILE A 102 -0.02 -29.06 12.19
N ASP A 103 -1.00 -29.68 12.84
CA ASP A 103 -0.86 -30.50 14.05
C ASP A 103 -0.33 -29.82 15.32
N GLY A 104 -0.62 -28.53 15.51
CA GLY A 104 -0.25 -27.80 16.74
C GLY A 104 1.26 -27.54 16.90
N ARG A 105 2.08 -27.87 15.90
CA ARG A 105 3.54 -27.64 15.87
C ARG A 105 3.95 -26.63 14.79
N GLY A 106 3.15 -25.59 14.64
CA GLY A 106 3.40 -24.48 13.71
C GLY A 106 4.26 -23.39 14.33
N ARG A 107 5.25 -22.88 13.59
CA ARG A 107 5.83 -21.55 13.89
C ARG A 107 4.96 -20.49 13.21
N SER A 108 4.54 -19.47 13.96
CA SER A 108 3.95 -18.27 13.37
C SER A 108 5.06 -17.31 12.96
N THR A 109 5.07 -16.92 11.68
CA THR A 109 6.00 -15.92 11.16
C THR A 109 5.24 -14.63 10.93
N THR A 110 5.62 -13.55 11.63
CA THR A 110 5.07 -12.21 11.39
C THR A 110 5.88 -11.54 10.30
N PHE A 111 5.20 -10.86 9.38
CA PHE A 111 5.84 -10.00 8.38
C PHE A 111 5.36 -8.57 8.56
N GLN A 112 6.28 -7.62 8.47
CA GLN A 112 5.97 -6.20 8.46
C GLN A 112 6.50 -5.56 7.18
N PHE A 113 5.67 -4.73 6.56
CA PHE A 113 5.98 -4.02 5.33
C PHE A 113 5.85 -2.52 5.58
N ASN A 114 6.91 -1.76 5.30
CA ASN A 114 6.87 -0.31 5.29
C ASN A 114 6.67 0.13 3.83
N VAL A 115 5.48 0.64 3.51
CA VAL A 115 5.10 1.01 2.14
C VAL A 115 5.49 2.43 1.84
N ASN A 116 6.19 2.63 0.72
CA ASN A 116 6.43 3.92 0.09
C ASN A 116 5.73 3.95 -1.27
N ALA A 117 4.70 4.79 -1.36
CA ALA A 117 3.95 5.05 -2.57
C ALA A 117 4.17 6.52 -2.98
N PRO A 118 5.28 6.85 -3.67
CA PRO A 118 5.64 8.23 -3.97
C PRO A 118 4.53 8.90 -4.79
N ALA A 119 4.18 10.13 -4.40
CA ALA A 119 3.16 10.94 -5.06
C ALA A 119 3.74 11.65 -6.30
N THR A 120 4.27 10.88 -7.24
CA THR A 120 4.63 11.36 -8.58
C THR A 120 3.57 10.95 -9.58
N ASP A 121 3.38 11.75 -10.65
CA ASP A 121 2.29 11.59 -11.64
C ASP A 121 2.25 10.22 -12.33
N SER A 122 3.29 9.40 -12.18
CA SER A 122 3.39 8.03 -12.67
C SER A 122 3.47 7.01 -11.51
N LEU A 123 2.37 6.75 -10.78
CA LEU A 123 2.29 5.58 -9.89
C LEU A 123 2.11 4.30 -10.73
N SER A 124 3.20 3.82 -11.28
CA SER A 124 3.34 2.45 -11.76
C SER A 124 4.11 1.58 -10.78
N VAL A 125 4.51 2.10 -9.61
CA VAL A 125 5.40 1.41 -8.67
C VAL A 125 5.07 1.67 -7.19
N ILE A 126 4.99 0.60 -6.40
CA ILE A 126 5.05 0.61 -4.93
C ILE A 126 6.38 -0.01 -4.52
N THR A 127 7.09 0.61 -3.57
CA THR A 127 8.37 0.08 -3.06
C THR A 127 8.43 0.15 -1.55
N GLY A 128 9.38 -0.58 -0.96
CA GLY A 128 9.63 -0.44 0.47
C GLY A 128 10.56 -1.49 1.05
N ASN A 129 10.72 -1.40 2.35
CA ASN A 129 11.46 -2.38 3.14
C ASN A 129 10.47 -3.33 3.82
N TRP A 130 10.90 -4.57 4.01
CA TRP A 130 10.14 -5.56 4.77
C TRP A 130 11.01 -6.21 5.85
N TYR A 131 10.34 -6.70 6.89
CA TYR A 131 10.93 -7.29 8.09
C TYR A 131 10.25 -8.64 8.36
N ALA A 132 11.03 -9.62 8.84
CA ALA A 132 10.58 -10.98 9.11
C ALA A 132 10.74 -11.29 10.60
N GLU A 133 9.74 -11.97 11.17
CA GLU A 133 9.63 -12.26 12.61
C GLU A 133 9.52 -10.96 13.43
N LEU A 134 9.03 -11.02 14.67
CA LEU A 134 8.84 -9.83 15.52
C LEU A 134 10.20 -9.24 15.97
N GLU A 135 11.06 -8.83 15.03
CA GLU A 135 12.10 -7.84 15.30
C GLU A 135 11.34 -6.54 15.64
N SER A 136 11.45 -6.14 16.91
CA SER A 136 10.61 -5.16 17.59
C SER A 136 10.35 -3.89 16.78
N LEU A 137 9.16 -3.30 16.93
CA LEU A 137 8.71 -2.01 16.36
C LEU A 137 9.67 -0.82 16.60
N ASN A 138 10.68 -1.00 17.47
CA ASN A 138 11.70 -0.02 17.84
C ASN A 138 13.15 -0.50 17.60
N SER A 139 13.34 -1.60 16.88
CA SER A 139 14.67 -2.13 16.63
C SER A 139 15.39 -1.30 15.57
N LEU A 140 16.65 -0.97 15.83
CA LEU A 140 17.61 -0.48 14.83
C LEU A 140 18.04 -1.63 13.89
N ASP A 141 17.26 -2.71 13.82
CA ASP A 141 17.63 -3.93 13.16
C ASP A 141 17.52 -3.77 11.63
N PRO A 142 18.47 -4.36 10.88
CA PRO A 142 18.48 -4.24 9.44
C PRO A 142 17.25 -4.94 8.84
N ALA A 143 16.62 -4.29 7.86
CA ALA A 143 15.50 -4.85 7.13
C ALA A 143 15.84 -6.24 6.56
N ALA A 144 14.86 -7.15 6.55
CA ALA A 144 15.01 -8.46 5.93
C ALA A 144 15.24 -8.34 4.41
N GLY A 145 14.76 -7.26 3.81
CA GLY A 145 15.17 -6.80 2.49
C GLY A 145 14.22 -5.76 1.92
N GLN A 146 14.11 -5.72 0.59
CA GLN A 146 13.35 -4.73 -0.17
C GLN A 146 12.35 -5.39 -1.09
N TYR A 147 11.29 -4.66 -1.44
CA TYR A 147 10.33 -5.10 -2.45
C TYR A 147 10.00 -3.98 -3.42
N THR A 148 9.57 -4.38 -4.62
CA THR A 148 9.11 -3.48 -5.68
C THR A 148 7.94 -4.15 -6.38
N LEU A 149 6.83 -3.44 -6.50
CA LEU A 149 5.60 -3.90 -7.11
C LEU A 149 5.14 -2.90 -8.15
N HIS A 150 4.59 -3.40 -9.25
CA HIS A 150 4.06 -2.60 -10.34
C HIS A 150 2.57 -2.83 -10.49
N ARG A 151 1.82 -1.76 -10.79
CA ARG A 151 0.39 -1.90 -11.06
C ARG A 151 0.21 -2.65 -12.37
N VAL A 152 -0.52 -3.75 -12.34
CA VAL A 152 -0.81 -4.58 -13.52
C VAL A 152 -2.27 -4.50 -13.93
N SER A 153 -3.18 -4.15 -13.00
CA SER A 153 -4.60 -3.95 -13.29
C SER A 153 -5.25 -2.99 -12.29
N ASN A 154 -6.38 -2.41 -12.69
CA ASN A 154 -7.29 -1.68 -11.79
C ASN A 154 -8.30 -2.60 -11.10
N ASP A 155 -8.38 -3.85 -11.52
CA ASP A 155 -9.27 -4.84 -10.94
C ASP A 155 -8.69 -5.41 -9.65
N VAL A 156 -9.58 -5.93 -8.80
CA VAL A 156 -9.27 -6.65 -7.56
C VAL A 156 -10.16 -7.89 -7.51
N SER A 157 -9.73 -8.94 -6.80
CA SER A 157 -10.54 -10.14 -6.66
C SER A 157 -11.81 -9.88 -5.83
N ASP A 158 -12.75 -10.83 -5.94
CA ASP A 158 -13.99 -10.81 -5.15
C ASP A 158 -13.75 -10.85 -3.64
N GLY A 159 -12.55 -11.26 -3.19
CA GLY A 159 -12.16 -11.19 -1.78
C GLY A 159 -12.21 -9.77 -1.21
N LEU A 160 -12.11 -8.74 -2.06
CA LEU A 160 -12.23 -7.33 -1.69
C LEU A 160 -13.53 -6.69 -2.19
N TRP A 161 -14.51 -7.47 -2.66
CA TRP A 161 -15.76 -6.97 -3.24
C TRP A 161 -16.49 -5.97 -2.35
N LEU A 162 -16.67 -6.30 -1.06
CA LEU A 162 -17.39 -5.44 -0.12
C LEU A 162 -16.70 -4.08 0.03
N LYS A 163 -15.37 -4.08 0.16
CA LYS A 163 -14.57 -2.85 0.26
C LYS A 163 -14.61 -2.04 -1.02
N ARG A 164 -14.61 -2.70 -2.18
CA ARG A 164 -14.83 -2.01 -3.45
C ARG A 164 -16.21 -1.35 -3.52
N LYS A 165 -17.27 -2.01 -3.06
CA LYS A 165 -18.62 -1.42 -3.02
C LYS A 165 -18.73 -0.25 -2.06
N GLU A 166 -18.11 -0.36 -0.89
CA GLU A 166 -18.00 0.73 0.07
C GLU A 166 -17.30 1.95 -0.55
N LYS A 167 -16.16 1.74 -1.23
CA LYS A 167 -15.47 2.77 -2.00
C LYS A 167 -16.37 3.42 -3.04
N GLU A 168 -17.04 2.62 -3.89
CA GLU A 168 -17.95 3.14 -4.92
C GLU A 168 -19.07 4.01 -4.35
N ILE A 169 -19.61 3.64 -3.18
CA ILE A 169 -20.66 4.41 -2.50
C ILE A 169 -20.09 5.74 -2.01
N ILE A 170 -18.94 5.71 -1.32
CA ILE A 170 -18.28 6.91 -0.80
C ILE A 170 -17.91 7.86 -1.93
N ASP A 171 -17.26 7.36 -2.99
CA ASP A 171 -16.89 8.16 -4.17
C ASP A 171 -18.13 8.84 -4.78
N LYS A 172 -19.27 8.15 -4.87
CA LYS A 172 -20.55 8.73 -5.34
C LYS A 172 -21.16 9.75 -4.38
N LEU A 173 -21.01 9.57 -3.08
CA LEU A 173 -21.50 10.52 -2.06
C LEU A 173 -20.66 11.80 -2.05
N SER A 174 -19.32 11.67 -2.14
CA SER A 174 -18.41 12.81 -2.20
C SER A 174 -18.60 13.66 -3.45
N ILE A 175 -19.03 13.07 -4.57
CA ILE A 175 -19.40 13.81 -5.79
C ILE A 175 -20.72 14.60 -5.60
N LYS A 176 -21.60 14.17 -4.70
CA LYS A 176 -22.92 14.77 -4.47
C LYS A 176 -22.95 15.89 -3.43
N GLU A 177 -21.90 16.08 -2.65
CA GLU A 177 -21.76 17.24 -1.78
C GLU A 177 -21.11 18.40 -2.55
N PRO A 178 -21.88 19.38 -3.08
CA PRO A 178 -21.27 20.61 -3.53
C PRO A 178 -20.71 21.33 -2.30
N ILE A 179 -19.47 21.80 -2.42
CA ILE A 179 -18.77 22.68 -1.47
C ILE A 179 -19.76 23.73 -0.98
N ARG A 180 -20.29 23.56 0.24
CA ARG A 180 -21.00 24.64 0.94
C ARG A 180 -19.94 25.67 1.30
N ARG A 181 -19.87 26.71 0.46
CA ARG A 181 -19.08 27.92 0.67
C ARG A 181 -19.49 28.63 1.95
#